data_AF-A0A7J3I1G7-F1
#
_entry.id   AF-A0A7J3I1G7-F1
#
_cell.length_a   1.000
_cell.length_b   1.000
_cell.length_c   1.000
_cell.angle_alpha   90.00
_cell.angle_beta   90.00
_cell.angle_gamma   90.00
#
_symmetry.space_group_name_H-M   'P 1'
#
loop_
_entity.id
_entity.type
_entity.pdbx_description
1 polymer ?
#
loop_
_entity_poly.entity_id
_entity_poly.type
_entity_poly.pdbx_seq_one_letter_code
_entity_poly.pdbx_strand_id
1 'polypeptide(L)'
;MAGALEKSNHCLLLAARNTMKAYISVDIEGMPGIASRYHLSADSPLFEKARRVTTEMIIVLVEELFSQSFEEVLITDSHSETAKT
;
A
#
# COMPACT_ATOMS: atom_id res chain seq x y z
N MET A 1 -16.26 -12.61 41.71
CA MET A 1 -15.19 -11.62 41.43
C MET A 1 -14.20 -12.05 40.34
N ALA A 2 -14.38 -13.20 39.66
CA ALA A 2 -13.47 -13.65 38.61
C ALA A 2 -13.65 -12.92 37.25
N GLY A 3 -14.86 -12.51 36.89
CA GLY A 3 -15.14 -11.92 35.56
C GLY A 3 -14.68 -10.47 35.34
N ALA A 4 -14.21 -9.77 36.38
CA ALA A 4 -13.68 -8.41 36.24
C ALA A 4 -12.20 -8.40 35.84
N LEU A 5 -11.39 -9.33 36.38
CA LEU A 5 -9.98 -9.47 36.04
C LEU A 5 -9.76 -9.94 34.58
N GLU A 6 -10.66 -10.78 34.06
CA GLU A 6 -10.57 -11.33 32.70
C GLU A 6 -10.84 -10.27 31.62
N LYS A 7 -11.79 -9.35 31.88
CA LYS A 7 -12.10 -8.21 31.00
C LYS A 7 -10.98 -7.16 30.99
N SER A 8 -10.31 -6.95 32.12
CA SER A 8 -9.15 -6.06 32.21
C SER A 8 -7.99 -6.55 31.36
N ASN A 9 -7.72 -7.86 31.35
CA ASN A 9 -6.66 -8.46 30.52
C ASN A 9 -7.00 -8.43 29.02
N HIS A 10 -8.26 -8.64 28.64
CA HIS A 10 -8.68 -8.53 27.23
C HIS A 10 -8.55 -7.09 26.69
N CYS A 11 -8.88 -6.09 27.51
CA CYS A 11 -8.72 -4.67 27.14
C CYS A 11 -7.24 -4.27 27.06
N LEU A 12 -6.40 -4.75 27.97
CA LEU A 12 -4.94 -4.55 27.94
C LEU A 12 -4.28 -5.29 26.75
N LEU A 13 -4.76 -6.49 26.39
CA LEU A 13 -4.30 -7.20 25.19
C LEU A 13 -4.66 -6.47 23.90
N LEU A 14 -5.85 -5.86 23.83
CA LEU A 14 -6.27 -5.05 22.69
C LEU A 14 -5.44 -3.76 22.55
N ALA A 15 -5.10 -3.12 23.68
CA ALA A 15 -4.27 -1.91 23.69
C ALA A 15 -2.77 -2.20 23.43
N ALA A 16 -2.29 -3.41 23.73
CA ALA A 16 -0.91 -3.85 23.51
C ALA A 16 -0.67 -4.53 22.15
N ARG A 17 -1.73 -4.74 21.34
CA ARG A 17 -1.57 -5.11 19.94
C ARG A 17 -0.99 -3.92 19.20
N ASN A 18 0.33 -3.92 19.06
CA ASN A 18 1.00 -3.12 18.04
C ASN A 18 0.56 -3.68 16.69
N THR A 19 -0.54 -3.18 16.16
CA THR A 19 -1.01 -3.57 14.84
C THR A 19 0.01 -3.04 13.83
N MET A 20 0.68 -3.94 13.12
CA MET A 20 1.70 -3.54 12.15
C MET A 20 0.99 -2.84 10.99
N LYS A 21 1.44 -1.62 10.68
CA LYS A 21 0.88 -0.80 9.61
C LYS A 21 1.98 -0.44 8.61
N ALA A 22 1.63 -0.43 7.33
CA ALA A 22 2.52 -0.03 6.25
C ALA A 22 1.98 1.20 5.53
N TYR A 23 2.89 2.08 5.12
CA TYR A 23 2.63 3.18 4.21
C TYR A 23 3.46 2.98 2.94
N ILE A 24 2.81 3.01 1.78
CA ILE A 24 3.44 2.80 0.48
C ILE A 24 3.26 4.07 -0.36
N SER A 25 4.35 4.80 -0.59
CA SER A 25 4.42 5.87 -1.58
C SER A 25 4.82 5.28 -2.92
N VAL A 26 4.00 5.44 -3.94
CA VAL A 26 4.21 4.85 -5.25
C VAL A 26 4.66 5.92 -6.24
N ASP A 27 5.79 5.68 -6.90
CA ASP A 27 6.24 6.48 -8.04
C ASP A 27 6.47 5.56 -9.24
N ILE A 28 6.15 6.01 -10.45
CA ILE A 28 6.09 5.13 -11.63
C ILE A 28 7.43 5.07 -12.38
N GLU A 29 8.29 6.07 -12.24
CA GLU A 29 9.61 6.20 -12.86
C GLU A 29 10.55 5.04 -12.48
N GLY A 30 10.37 4.48 -11.28
CA GLY A 30 11.18 3.38 -10.75
C GLY A 30 10.65 1.99 -11.09
N MET A 31 9.50 1.87 -11.76
CA MET A 31 8.85 0.59 -11.95
C MET A 31 9.52 -0.24 -13.07
N PRO A 32 9.51 -1.59 -12.96
CA PRO A 32 10.09 -2.46 -13.98
C PRO A 32 9.52 -2.18 -15.37
N GLY A 33 10.38 -2.04 -16.37
CA GLY A 33 9.96 -1.78 -17.75
C GLY A 33 9.53 -0.34 -18.04
N ILE A 34 9.56 0.56 -17.04
CA ILE A 34 9.29 1.99 -17.21
C ILE A 34 10.60 2.71 -17.53
N ALA A 35 10.95 2.77 -18.81
CA ALA A 35 12.24 3.30 -19.28
C ALA A 35 12.11 4.51 -20.21
N SER A 36 10.91 5.08 -20.35
CA SER A 36 10.61 6.14 -21.31
C SER A 36 9.69 7.18 -20.70
N ARG A 37 9.88 8.45 -21.06
CA ARG A 37 9.02 9.56 -20.64
C ARG A 37 7.56 9.39 -21.08
N TYR A 38 7.33 8.64 -22.16
CA TYR A 38 5.97 8.31 -22.61
C TYR A 38 5.21 7.36 -21.67
N HIS A 39 5.87 6.79 -20.68
CA HIS A 39 5.19 6.04 -19.61
C HIS A 39 4.71 6.93 -18.48
N LEU A 40 5.17 8.20 -18.41
CA LEU A 40 5.01 9.04 -17.22
C LEU A 40 3.76 9.93 -17.30
N SER A 41 3.44 10.45 -18.48
CA SER A 41 2.32 11.38 -18.64
C SER A 41 1.02 10.69 -19.03
N ALA A 42 -0.10 11.08 -18.38
CA ALA A 42 -1.42 10.50 -18.62
C ALA A 42 -1.91 10.59 -20.09
N ASP A 43 -1.48 11.63 -20.81
CA ASP A 43 -1.84 11.86 -22.22
C ASP A 43 -0.98 11.01 -23.19
N SER A 44 -0.12 10.14 -22.68
CA SER A 44 0.87 9.42 -23.48
C SER A 44 0.44 7.99 -23.84
N PRO A 45 0.76 7.48 -25.05
CA PRO A 45 0.33 6.16 -25.49
C PRO A 45 0.84 4.99 -24.65
N LEU A 46 1.89 5.17 -23.84
CA LEU A 46 2.43 4.10 -23.00
C LEU A 46 2.00 4.19 -21.53
N PHE A 47 1.25 5.21 -21.14
CA PHE A 47 0.86 5.42 -19.74
C PHE A 47 -0.01 4.29 -19.18
N GLU A 48 -0.97 3.79 -19.96
CA GLU A 48 -1.81 2.66 -19.53
C GLU A 48 -1.00 1.39 -19.27
N LYS A 49 0.04 1.16 -20.08
CA LYS A 49 0.97 0.05 -19.84
C LYS A 49 1.74 0.26 -18.54
N ALA A 50 2.17 1.49 -18.28
CA ALA A 50 2.87 1.85 -17.06
C ALA A 50 2.00 1.62 -15.82
N ARG A 51 0.78 2.16 -15.83
CA ARG A 51 -0.21 1.97 -14.76
C ARG A 51 -0.50 0.52 -14.45
N ARG A 52 -0.64 -0.32 -15.49
CA ARG A 52 -0.87 -1.75 -15.30
C ARG A 52 0.28 -2.41 -14.57
N VAL A 53 1.52 -2.19 -15.02
CA VAL A 53 2.71 -2.77 -14.37
C VAL A 53 2.83 -2.29 -12.92
N THR A 54 2.69 -0.99 -12.67
CA THR A 54 2.72 -0.43 -11.32
C THR A 54 1.66 -1.08 -10.42
N THR A 55 0.43 -1.26 -10.92
CA THR A 55 -0.67 -1.87 -10.16
C THR A 55 -0.39 -3.34 -9.84
N GLU A 56 0.10 -4.12 -10.81
CA GLU A 56 0.47 -5.52 -10.60
C GLU A 56 1.57 -5.65 -9.53
N MET A 57 2.56 -4.76 -9.54
CA MET A 57 3.61 -4.71 -8.52
C MET A 57 3.09 -4.37 -7.12
N ILE A 58 2.18 -3.39 -7.01
CA ILE A 58 1.56 -3.01 -5.74
C ILE A 58 0.75 -4.16 -5.16
N ILE A 59 -0.03 -4.88 -5.98
CA ILE A 59 -0.82 -6.03 -5.52
C ILE A 59 0.08 -7.08 -4.87
N VAL A 60 1.18 -7.46 -5.54
CA VAL A 60 2.14 -8.43 -4.99
C VAL A 60 2.74 -7.95 -3.67
N LEU A 61 3.11 -6.67 -3.57
CA LEU A 61 3.66 -6.09 -2.35
C LEU A 61 2.64 -6.09 -1.20
N VAL A 62 1.39 -5.73 -1.49
CA VAL A 62 0.31 -5.69 -0.50
C VAL A 62 -0.03 -7.10 0.01
N GLU A 63 -0.12 -8.07 -0.89
CA GLU A 63 -0.32 -9.49 -0.53
C GLU A 63 0.79 -10.00 0.39
N GLU A 64 2.04 -9.64 0.10
CA GLU A 64 3.18 -10.02 0.93
C GLU A 64 3.17 -9.32 2.30
N LEU A 65 2.76 -8.04 2.38
CA LEU A 65 2.63 -7.36 3.66
C LEU A 65 1.56 -8.01 4.55
N PHE A 66 0.40 -8.34 3.98
CA PHE A 66 -0.65 -9.05 4.71
C PHE A 66 -0.20 -10.47 5.13
N SER A 67 0.62 -11.15 4.31
CA SER A 67 1.22 -12.44 4.68
C SER A 67 2.15 -12.34 5.91
N GLN A 68 2.76 -11.17 6.10
CA GLN A 68 3.65 -10.84 7.22
C GLN A 68 2.94 -10.22 8.44
N SER A 69 1.62 -10.40 8.58
CA SER A 69 0.82 -9.91 9.71
C SER A 69 0.70 -8.38 9.82
N PHE A 70 0.93 -7.64 8.72
CA PHE A 70 0.45 -6.26 8.64
C PHE A 70 -1.07 -6.25 8.59
N GLU A 71 -1.71 -5.40 9.37
CA GLU A 71 -3.18 -5.32 9.47
C GLU A 71 -3.76 -4.16 8.64
N GLU A 72 -2.92 -3.18 8.29
CA GLU A 72 -3.33 -2.00 7.54
C GLU A 72 -2.22 -1.58 6.58
N VAL A 73 -2.59 -1.31 5.33
CA VAL A 73 -1.68 -0.79 4.30
C VAL A 73 -2.32 0.45 3.68
N LEU A 74 -1.68 1.61 3.85
CA LEU A 74 -2.08 2.86 3.21
C LEU A 74 -1.21 3.08 1.97
N ILE A 75 -1.83 3.30 0.82
CA ILE A 75 -1.14 3.47 -0.46
C ILE A 75 -1.44 4.85 -1.02
N THR A 76 -0.41 5.55 -1.45
CA THR A 76 -0.53 6.85 -2.11
C THR A 76 0.14 6.83 -3.46
N ASP A 77 -0.57 7.31 -4.48
CA ASP A 77 0.05 7.68 -5.74
C ASP A 77 0.82 8.99 -5.52
N SER A 78 2.15 8.92 -5.58
CA SER A 78 3.04 10.06 -5.41
C SER A 78 3.61 10.56 -6.74
N HIS A 79 3.19 9.98 -7.86
CA HIS A 79 3.61 10.43 -9.17
C HIS A 79 2.92 11.76 -9.51
N SER A 80 3.72 12.78 -9.87
CA SER A 80 3.28 14.19 -9.97
C SER A 80 2.20 14.49 -11.01
N GLU A 81 1.92 13.56 -11.92
CA GLU A 81 0.95 13.72 -13.00
C GLU A 81 -0.30 12.84 -12.81
N THR A 82 -0.78 12.71 -11.56
CA THR A 82 -2.04 12.03 -11.28
C THR A 82 -3.24 12.91 -11.69
N ALA A 83 -3.86 12.54 -12.81
CA ALA A 83 -5.19 12.93 -13.30
C ALA A 83 -5.55 14.43 -13.25
N LYS A 84 -5.76 15.04 -14.44
CA LYS A 84 -6.65 16.21 -14.55
C LYS A 84 -8.03 15.81 -14.00
N THR A 85 -8.38 16.30 -12.82
CA THR A 85 -9.78 16.41 -12.34
C THR A 85 -10.61 17.22 -13.32
#